data_AF-A0A969X6K7-F1
#
_entry.id   AF-A0A969X6K7-F1
#
_cell.length_a   1.000
_cell.length_b   1.000
_cell.length_c   1.000
_cell.angle_alpha   90.00
_cell.angle_beta   90.00
_cell.angle_gamma   90.00
#
_symmetry.space_group_name_H-M   'P 1'
#
loop_
_entity.id
_entity.type
_entity.pdbx_description
1 polymer ?
#
loop_
_entity_poly.entity_id
_entity_poly.type
_entity_poly.pdbx_seq_one_letter_code
_entity_poly.pdbx_strand_id
1 'polypeptide(L)'
;MKELSPIIKKIKKLYPFLSGLGASIIFGFSFLFTKEALDSLAPYHLLGLRFLFALLLLTVLLITGIIKLKYRGKKLFALGALTLFQPIAYMSFETAGINLISSSEAGIMIALIPIV
;
A
#
# COMPACT_ATOMS: atom_id res chain seq x y z
N MET A 1 32.55 -20.23 2.82
CA MET A 1 31.60 -19.17 2.46
C MET A 1 32.20 -18.43 1.27
N LYS A 2 31.92 -18.91 0.06
CA LYS A 2 32.67 -18.59 -1.17
C LYS A 2 32.58 -17.10 -1.50
N GLU A 3 33.74 -16.51 -1.79
CA GLU A 3 33.88 -15.16 -2.30
C GLU A 3 32.99 -14.96 -3.54
N LEU A 4 31.94 -14.16 -3.36
CA LEU A 4 31.00 -13.84 -4.42
C LEU A 4 31.66 -12.79 -5.32
N SER A 5 31.77 -13.09 -6.62
CA SER A 5 32.37 -12.18 -7.61
C SER A 5 31.79 -10.75 -7.52
N PRO A 6 32.60 -9.71 -7.73
CA PRO A 6 32.20 -8.30 -7.56
C PRO A 6 30.97 -7.92 -8.40
N ILE A 7 30.73 -8.63 -9.50
CA ILE A 7 29.57 -8.44 -10.40
C ILE A 7 28.26 -8.85 -9.71
N ILE A 8 28.26 -9.97 -8.98
CA ILE A 8 27.06 -10.50 -8.30
C ILE A 8 26.67 -9.57 -7.13
N LYS A 9 27.65 -8.96 -6.47
CA LYS A 9 27.42 -7.94 -5.43
C LYS A 9 26.74 -6.68 -6.01
N LYS A 10 27.11 -6.28 -7.23
CA LYS A 10 26.52 -5.14 -7.94
C LYS A 10 25.06 -5.41 -8.36
N ILE A 11 24.76 -6.62 -8.84
CA ILE A 11 23.40 -7.04 -9.19
C ILE A 11 22.51 -7.12 -7.94
N LYS A 12 23.02 -7.67 -6.83
CA LYS A 12 22.26 -7.70 -5.56
C LYS A 12 21.92 -6.30 -5.03
N LYS A 13 22.79 -5.31 -5.26
CA LYS A 13 22.50 -3.90 -4.94
C LYS A 13 21.40 -3.29 -5.79
N LEU A 14 21.06 -3.87 -6.95
CA LEU A 14 20.02 -3.36 -7.84
C LEU A 14 18.61 -3.82 -7.46
N TYR A 15 18.47 -4.95 -6.74
CA TYR A 15 17.15 -5.47 -6.33
C TYR A 15 16.28 -4.46 -5.58
N PRO A 16 16.79 -3.69 -4.59
CA PRO A 16 15.99 -2.68 -3.89
C PRO A 16 15.49 -1.56 -4.83
N PHE A 17 16.32 -1.16 -5.80
CA PHE A 17 15.94 -0.14 -6.78
C PHE A 17 14.86 -0.64 -7.73
N LEU A 18 15.00 -1.87 -8.23
CA LEU A 18 13.98 -2.50 -9.08
C LEU A 18 12.65 -2.69 -8.33
N SER A 19 12.70 -3.11 -7.06
CA SER A 19 11.49 -3.20 -6.23
C SER A 19 10.87 -1.83 -5.96
N GLY A 20 11.69 -0.81 -5.73
CA GLY A 20 11.24 0.56 -5.53
C GLY A 20 10.54 1.11 -6.77
N LEU A 21 11.15 0.95 -7.94
CA LEU A 21 10.55 1.35 -9.21
C LEU A 21 9.22 0.62 -9.47
N GLY A 22 9.19 -0.70 -9.26
CA GLY A 22 7.96 -1.48 -9.41
C GLY A 22 6.86 -1.01 -8.45
N ALA A 23 7.20 -0.79 -7.18
CA ALA A 23 6.26 -0.29 -6.18
C ALA A 23 5.74 1.11 -6.54
N SER A 24 6.61 2.04 -6.96
CA SER A 24 6.21 3.39 -7.38
C SER A 24 5.29 3.39 -8.59
N ILE A 25 5.54 2.51 -9.57
CA ILE A 25 4.69 2.36 -10.75
C ILE A 25 3.30 1.84 -10.34
N ILE A 26 3.25 0.77 -9.56
CA ILE A 26 1.99 0.20 -9.07
C ILE A 26 1.20 1.24 -8.26
N PHE A 27 1.89 1.99 -7.40
CA PHE A 27 1.28 3.01 -6.56
C PHE A 27 0.75 4.20 -7.37
N GLY A 28 1.51 4.68 -8.36
CA GLY A 28 1.07 5.75 -9.26
C GLY A 28 -0.17 5.36 -10.07
N PHE A 29 -0.18 4.15 -10.66
CA PHE A 29 -1.35 3.65 -11.38
C PHE A 29 -2.55 3.46 -10.44
N SER A 30 -2.35 3.02 -9.20
CA SER A 30 -3.43 2.92 -8.22
C SER A 30 -4.15 4.26 -8.04
N PHE A 31 -3.42 5.38 -7.91
CA PHE A 31 -4.04 6.71 -7.80
C PHE A 31 -4.79 7.15 -9.05
N LEU A 32 -4.26 6.84 -10.23
CA LEU A 32 -4.95 7.10 -11.49
C LEU A 32 -6.30 6.36 -11.52
N PHE A 33 -6.30 5.05 -11.26
CA PHE A 33 -7.54 4.27 -11.19
C PHE A 33 -8.48 4.73 -10.07
N THR A 34 -7.94 5.20 -8.95
CA THR A 34 -8.74 5.74 -7.85
C THR A 34 -9.54 6.94 -8.31
N LYS A 35 -8.90 7.86 -9.03
CA LYS A 35 -9.53 9.08 -9.51
C LYS A 35 -10.63 8.78 -10.52
N GLU A 36 -10.30 7.97 -11.52
CA GLU A 36 -11.27 7.50 -12.53
C GLU A 36 -12.47 6.80 -11.89
N ALA A 37 -12.23 5.99 -10.85
CA ALA A 37 -13.31 5.33 -10.15
C ALA A 37 -14.16 6.31 -9.31
N LEU A 38 -13.53 7.34 -8.71
CA LEU A 38 -14.21 8.37 -7.92
C LEU A 38 -15.14 9.25 -8.76
N ASP A 39 -14.87 9.38 -10.06
CA ASP A 39 -15.76 10.10 -10.99
C ASP A 39 -17.12 9.39 -11.15
N SER A 40 -17.18 8.08 -10.87
CA SER A 40 -18.40 7.27 -10.96
C SER A 40 -18.95 6.81 -9.60
N LEU A 41 -18.10 6.67 -8.58
CA LEU A 41 -18.46 6.13 -7.26
C LEU A 41 -18.13 7.12 -6.14
N ALA A 42 -19.03 7.21 -5.16
CA ALA A 42 -18.77 8.01 -3.96
C ALA A 42 -17.52 7.50 -3.18
N PRO A 43 -16.72 8.40 -2.56
CA PRO A 43 -15.45 8.06 -1.92
C PRO A 43 -15.49 6.88 -0.94
N TYR A 44 -16.52 6.84 -0.10
CA TYR A 44 -16.66 5.80 0.91
C TYR A 44 -17.07 4.43 0.33
N HIS A 45 -17.74 4.40 -0.82
CA HIS A 45 -18.07 3.14 -1.50
C HIS A 45 -16.82 2.48 -2.08
N LEU A 46 -15.91 3.28 -2.68
CA LEU A 46 -14.62 2.78 -3.14
C LEU A 46 -13.73 2.31 -2.01
N LEU A 47 -13.72 3.05 -0.90
CA LEU A 47 -12.98 2.66 0.28
C LEU A 47 -13.51 1.34 0.87
N GLY A 48 -14.83 1.18 0.94
CA GLY A 48 -15.48 -0.06 1.34
C GLY A 48 -15.10 -1.24 0.45
N LEU A 49 -15.12 -1.05 -0.88
CA LEU A 49 -14.73 -2.08 -1.84
C LEU A 49 -13.26 -2.50 -1.66
N ARG A 50 -12.35 -1.56 -1.41
CA ARG A 50 -10.93 -1.86 -1.14
C ARG A 50 -10.75 -2.74 0.07
N PHE A 51 -11.39 -2.40 1.18
CA PHE A 51 -11.31 -3.21 2.40
C PHE A 51 -12.00 -4.56 2.26
N LEU A 52 -13.10 -4.63 1.50
CA LEU A 52 -13.77 -5.88 1.18
C LEU A 52 -12.88 -6.79 0.33
N PHE A 53 -12.22 -6.25 -0.68
CA PHE A 53 -11.27 -6.99 -1.51
C PHE A 53 -10.06 -7.47 -0.69
N ALA A 54 -9.51 -6.61 0.17
CA ALA A 54 -8.43 -6.97 1.08
C ALA A 54 -8.84 -8.09 2.06
N LEU A 55 -10.07 -8.01 2.60
CA LEU A 55 -10.64 -9.04 3.46
C LEU A 55 -10.77 -10.37 2.72
N LEU A 56 -11.39 -10.38 1.54
CA LEU A 56 -11.56 -11.58 0.73
C LEU A 56 -10.23 -12.22 0.38
N LEU A 57 -9.24 -11.44 -0.08
CA LEU A 57 -7.89 -11.94 -0.35
C LEU A 57 -7.25 -12.55 0.89
N LEU A 58 -7.25 -11.83 2.02
CA LEU A 58 -6.67 -12.35 3.26
C LEU A 58 -7.37 -13.62 3.74
N THR A 59 -8.70 -13.69 3.62
CA THR A 59 -9.48 -14.88 3.94
C THR A 59 -9.09 -16.06 3.05
N VAL A 60 -8.95 -15.86 1.74
CA VAL A 60 -8.50 -16.91 0.81
C VAL A 60 -7.08 -17.38 1.15
N LEU A 61 -6.15 -16.45 1.41
CA LEU A 61 -4.78 -16.79 1.80
C LEU A 61 -4.70 -17.53 3.14
N LEU A 62 -5.63 -17.25 4.05
CA LEU A 62 -5.73 -17.95 5.33
C LEU A 62 -6.25 -19.38 5.16
N ILE A 63 -7.32 -19.57 4.38
CA ILE A 63 -7.92 -20.89 4.10
C ILE A 63 -6.95 -21.78 3.35
N THR A 64 -6.22 -21.22 2.37
CA THR A 64 -5.19 -21.95 1.62
C THR A 64 -3.93 -22.26 2.44
N GLY A 65 -3.84 -21.76 3.68
CA GLY A 65 -2.76 -22.07 4.62
C GLY A 65 -1.40 -21.41 4.28
N ILE A 66 -1.37 -20.53 3.28
CA ILE A 66 -0.17 -19.77 2.89
C ILE A 66 0.25 -18.83 4.03
N ILE A 67 -0.72 -18.22 4.71
CA ILE A 67 -0.50 -17.33 5.84
C ILE A 67 -0.99 -18.00 7.13
N LYS A 68 -0.12 -18.11 8.14
CA LYS A 68 -0.50 -18.58 9.48
C LYS A 68 -0.61 -17.41 10.44
N LEU A 69 -1.84 -17.09 10.85
CA LEU A 69 -2.11 -16.04 11.83
C LEU A 69 -1.73 -16.51 13.25
N LYS A 70 -0.59 -16.02 13.76
CA LYS A 70 -0.17 -16.24 15.16
C LYS A 70 -0.29 -14.93 15.95
N TYR A 71 -1.35 -14.80 16.73
CA TYR A 71 -1.62 -13.61 17.56
C TYR A 71 -1.17 -13.75 19.04
N ARG A 72 -0.62 -14.90 19.45
CA ARG A 72 -0.22 -15.12 20.85
C ARG A 72 0.91 -14.17 21.29
N GLY A 73 0.63 -13.34 22.29
CA GLY A 73 1.61 -12.51 23.01
C GLY A 73 1.92 -11.14 22.39
N LYS A 74 1.21 -10.72 21.32
CA LYS A 74 1.44 -9.41 20.70
C LYS A 74 0.61 -8.31 21.36
N LYS A 75 1.14 -7.08 21.37
CA LYS A 75 0.43 -5.89 21.86
C LYS A 75 -0.71 -5.52 20.91
N LEU A 76 -1.87 -6.17 21.09
CA LEU A 76 -3.07 -5.94 20.26
C LEU A 76 -3.53 -4.48 20.30
N PHE A 77 -3.34 -3.80 21.43
CA PHE A 77 -3.63 -2.38 21.56
C PHE A 77 -2.79 -1.50 20.62
N ALA A 78 -1.48 -1.75 20.52
CA ALA A 78 -0.60 -1.01 19.62
C ALA A 78 -0.94 -1.30 18.15
N LEU A 79 -1.33 -2.54 17.83
CA LEU A 79 -1.81 -2.89 16.50
C LEU A 79 -3.12 -2.17 16.16
N GLY A 80 -4.07 -2.11 17.11
CA GLY A 80 -5.32 -1.38 16.97
C GLY A 80 -5.09 0.11 16.73
N ALA A 81 -4.23 0.74 17.52
CA ALA A 81 -3.84 2.14 17.33
C ALA A 81 -3.21 2.35 15.94
N LEU A 82 -2.28 1.49 15.51
CA LEU A 82 -1.67 1.58 14.18
C LEU A 82 -2.72 1.47 13.07
N THR A 83 -3.67 0.55 13.19
CA THR A 83 -4.76 0.41 12.21
C THR A 83 -5.70 1.61 12.18
N LEU A 84 -5.90 2.28 13.31
CA LEU A 84 -6.72 3.48 13.37
C LEU A 84 -6.09 4.65 12.61
N PHE A 85 -4.80 4.88 12.80
CA PHE A 85 -4.12 6.01 12.18
C PHE A 85 -3.75 5.76 10.71
N GLN A 86 -3.32 4.55 10.35
CA GLN A 86 -2.77 4.29 9.02
C GLN A 86 -3.84 3.84 8.00
N PRO A 87 -4.50 2.68 8.10
CA PRO A 87 -5.54 2.33 7.15
C PRO A 87 -6.84 3.12 7.34
N ILE A 88 -7.28 3.44 8.57
CA ILE A 88 -8.60 4.10 8.75
C ILE A 88 -8.52 5.60 8.49
N ALA A 89 -7.73 6.35 9.28
CA ALA A 89 -7.65 7.80 9.14
C ALA A 89 -6.96 8.20 7.82
N TYR A 90 -5.76 7.68 7.55
CA TYR A 90 -5.01 8.09 6.35
C TYR A 90 -5.72 7.73 5.04
N MET A 91 -6.30 6.53 4.86
CA MET A 91 -7.03 6.23 3.61
C MET A 91 -8.31 7.07 3.44
N SER A 92 -8.98 7.44 4.55
CA SER A 92 -10.15 8.30 4.50
C SER A 92 -9.78 9.70 4.02
N PHE A 93 -8.72 10.29 4.59
CA PHE A 93 -8.22 11.60 4.17
C PHE A 93 -7.61 11.56 2.77
N GLU A 94 -6.89 10.50 2.42
CA GLU A 94 -6.30 10.31 1.10
C GLU A 94 -7.39 10.23 0.03
N THR A 95 -8.40 9.37 0.21
CA THR A 95 -9.48 9.21 -0.78
C THR A 95 -10.31 10.49 -0.92
N ALA A 96 -10.58 11.19 0.19
CA ALA A 96 -11.24 12.50 0.15
C ALA A 96 -10.37 13.56 -0.56
N GLY A 97 -9.05 13.56 -0.31
CA GLY A 97 -8.10 14.44 -0.96
C GLY A 97 -8.03 14.21 -2.46
N ILE A 98 -7.88 12.96 -2.91
CA ILE A 98 -7.87 12.57 -4.33
C ILE A 98 -9.17 12.97 -5.02
N ASN A 99 -10.30 12.92 -4.33
CA ASN A 99 -11.57 13.37 -4.90
C ASN A 99 -11.53 14.86 -5.28
N LEU A 100 -10.82 15.69 -4.51
CA LEU A 100 -10.75 17.14 -4.69
C LEU A 100 -9.67 17.60 -5.68
N ILE A 101 -8.65 16.78 -5.95
CA ILE A 101 -7.52 17.14 -6.81
C ILE A 101 -7.37 16.18 -8.00
N SER A 102 -6.54 16.55 -8.97
CA SER A 102 -6.19 15.64 -10.07
C SER A 102 -5.20 14.55 -9.61
N SER A 103 -5.14 13.42 -10.33
CA SER A 103 -4.18 12.34 -10.01
C SER A 103 -2.72 12.81 -10.05
N SER A 104 -2.40 13.76 -10.94
CA SER A 104 -1.05 14.32 -11.04
C SER A 104 -0.68 15.14 -9.80
N GLU A 105 -1.61 15.97 -9.32
CA GLU A 105 -1.41 16.75 -8.10
C GLU A 105 -1.30 15.84 -6.86
N ALA A 106 -2.13 14.80 -6.78
CA ALA A 106 -2.03 13.80 -5.72
C ALA A 106 -0.65 13.11 -5.73
N GLY A 107 -0.14 12.74 -6.90
CA GLY A 107 1.18 12.14 -7.05
C GLY A 107 2.31 13.07 -6.58
N ILE A 108 2.22 14.37 -6.90
CA ILE A 108 3.18 15.38 -6.41
C ILE A 108 3.12 15.47 -4.89
N MET A 109 1.92 15.53 -4.28
CA MET A 109 1.78 15.59 -2.83
C MET A 109 2.42 14.38 -2.12
N ILE A 110 2.26 13.18 -2.67
CA ILE A 110 2.89 11.96 -2.12
C ILE A 110 4.41 11.99 -2.30
N ALA A 111 4.92 12.53 -3.42
CA ALA A 111 6.36 12.68 -3.64
C ALA A 111 7.03 13.64 -2.63
N LEU A 112 6.25 14.53 -2.01
CA LEU A 112 6.71 15.47 -0.98
C LEU A 112 6.68 14.89 0.44
N ILE A 113 6.15 13.68 0.66
CA ILE A 113 6.13 13.03 1.98
C ILE A 113 7.51 13.01 2.66
N PRO A 114 8.65 12.75 1.99
CA PRO A 114 9.96 12.72 2.65
C PRO A 114 10.42 14.06 3.25
N ILE A 115 9.74 15.16 2.94
CA ILE A 115 10.07 16.50 3.44
C ILE A 115 9.61 16.67 4.89
N VAL A 116 8.58 15.92 5.31
CA VAL A 116 8.03 15.91 6.68
C VAL A 116 8.53 14.71 7.48
#